data_AF-A0A0B9G9X8-F1
#
_entry.id   AF-A0A0B9G9X8-F1
#
_cell.length_a   1.000
_cell.length_b   1.000
_cell.length_c   1.000
_cell.angle_alpha   90.00
_cell.angle_beta   90.00
_cell.angle_gamma   90.00
#
_symmetry.space_group_name_H-M   'P 1'
#
loop_
_entity.id
_entity.type
_entity.pdbx_description
1 polymer ?
#
loop_
_entity_poly.entity_id
_entity_poly.type
_entity_poly.pdbx_seq_one_letter_code
_entity_poly.pdbx_strand_id
1 'polypeptide(L)' 'MQAKELKPGMWVEYPQGVAEVIDVDQEHNTAIIENMSDHRRININCNDLVEQPQLHTGCDTYY' A
#
# COMPACT_ATOMS: atom_id res chain seq x y z
N MET A 1 1.07 6.74 1.85
CA MET A 1 1.09 5.54 2.72
C MET A 1 2.37 5.53 3.51
N GLN A 2 2.36 5.24 4.81
CA GLN A 2 3.63 4.97 5.51
C GLN A 2 3.97 3.48 5.45
N ALA A 3 5.27 3.14 5.36
CA ALA A 3 5.75 1.76 5.44
C ALA A 3 5.27 1.01 6.70
N LYS A 4 4.94 1.75 7.74
CA LYS A 4 4.43 1.25 9.02
C LYS A 4 3.03 0.65 8.92
N GLU A 5 2.25 1.11 7.94
CA GLU A 5 0.86 0.73 7.71
C GLU A 5 0.76 -0.44 6.71
N LEU A 6 1.84 -0.67 5.97
CA LEU A 6 1.97 -1.72 4.97
C LEU A 6 2.41 -3.04 5.61
N LYS A 7 1.83 -4.14 5.14
CA LYS A 7 2.19 -5.49 5.55
C LYS A 7 2.32 -6.39 4.32
N PRO A 8 3.26 -7.35 4.31
CA PRO A 8 3.30 -8.40 3.31
C PRO A 8 1.94 -9.09 3.15
N GLY A 9 1.52 -9.32 1.91
CA GLY A 9 0.21 -9.85 1.53
C GLY A 9 -0.91 -8.81 1.42
N MET A 10 -0.64 -7.52 1.66
CA MET A 10 -1.60 -6.44 1.41
C MET A 10 -1.66 -6.08 -0.08
N TRP A 11 -2.86 -5.74 -0.53
CA TRP A 11 -3.09 -5.19 -1.86
C TRP A 11 -2.96 -3.67 -1.81
N VAL A 12 -2.15 -3.11 -2.69
CA VAL A 12 -1.87 -1.68 -2.76
C VAL A 12 -2.03 -1.17 -4.18
N GLU A 13 -2.47 0.08 -4.30
CA GLU A 13 -2.50 0.79 -5.56
C GLU A 13 -1.23 1.62 -5.73
N TYR A 14 -0.66 1.53 -6.92
CA TYR A 14 0.48 2.31 -7.35
C TYR A 14 0.19 2.91 -8.74
N PRO A 15 0.95 3.89 -9.24
CA PRO A 15 0.59 4.64 -10.44
C PRO A 15 0.31 3.82 -11.72
N GLN A 16 0.77 2.56 -11.80
CA GLN A 16 0.54 1.68 -12.96
C GLN A 16 -0.53 0.60 -12.73
N GLY A 17 -1.17 0.55 -11.55
CA GLY A 17 -2.24 -0.40 -11.26
C GLY A 17 -2.23 -0.91 -9.82
N VAL A 18 -2.71 -2.14 -9.63
CA VAL A 18 -2.77 -2.81 -8.33
C VAL A 18 -1.63 -3.82 -8.23
N ALA A 19 -1.00 -3.89 -7.06
CA ALA A 19 0.05 -4.84 -6.77
C ALA A 19 -0.09 -5.41 -5.35
N GLU A 20 0.48 -6.60 -5.15
CA GLU A 20 0.58 -7.22 -3.83
C GLU A 20 1.91 -6.84 -3.18
N VAL A 21 1.88 -6.47 -1.91
CA VAL A 21 3.08 -6.19 -1.11
C VAL A 21 3.75 -7.51 -0.77
N ILE A 22 4.97 -7.71 -1.27
CA ILE A 22 5.78 -8.89 -0.98
C ILE A 22 6.62 -8.68 0.26
N ASP A 23 7.20 -7.49 0.39
CA ASP A 23 8.08 -7.14 1.51
C ASP A 23 8.07 -5.62 1.74
N VAL A 24 8.38 -5.20 2.97
CA VAL A 24 8.36 -3.78 3.35
C VAL A 24 9.62 -3.46 4.14
N ASP A 25 10.42 -2.55 3.61
CA ASP A 25 11.58 -1.98 4.28
C ASP A 25 11.17 -0.70 5.02
N GLN A 26 10.97 -0.84 6.32
CA GLN A 26 10.57 0.26 7.19
C GLN A 26 11.71 1.24 7.48
N GLU A 27 12.97 0.81 7.35
CA GLU A 27 14.15 1.65 7.61
C GLU A 27 14.31 2.70 6.50
N HIS A 28 14.07 2.31 5.25
CA HIS A 28 14.18 3.15 4.06
C HIS A 28 12.83 3.63 3.53
N ASN A 29 11.73 3.25 4.17
CA ASN A 29 10.35 3.56 3.77
C ASN A 29 10.05 3.12 2.32
N THR A 30 10.52 1.93 1.94
CA THR A 30 10.29 1.33 0.62
C THR A 30 9.56 0.00 0.75
N ALA A 31 8.85 -0.41 -0.29
CA ALA A 31 8.16 -1.68 -0.34
C ALA A 31 8.46 -2.39 -1.66
N ILE A 32 8.57 -3.70 -1.60
CA ILE A 32 8.61 -4.57 -2.78
C ILE A 32 7.17 -4.98 -3.06
N ILE A 33 6.67 -4.58 -4.23
CA ILE A 33 5.34 -4.91 -4.70
C ILE A 33 5.43 -5.81 -5.94
N GLU A 34 4.50 -6.73 -6.12
CA GLU A 34 4.38 -7.59 -7.30
C GLU A 34 3.10 -7.25 -8.07
N ASN A 35 3.25 -6.87 -9.34
CA ASN A 35 2.12 -6.57 -10.20
C ASN A 35 1.39 -7.86 -10.59
N MET A 36 0.08 -7.89 -10.37
CA MET A 36 -0.81 -9.02 -10.72
C MET A 36 -0.86 -9.38 -12.21
N SER A 37 -0.64 -8.40 -13.08
CA SER A 37 -0.81 -8.54 -14.53
C SER A 37 0.41 -9.19 -15.20
N ASP A 38 1.60 -8.93 -14.67
CA ASP A 38 2.89 -9.34 -15.29
C ASP A 38 3.80 -10.11 -14.31
N HIS A 39 3.35 -10.34 -13.07
CA HIS A 39 4.15 -10.92 -11.97
C HIS A 39 5.50 -10.23 -11.75
N ARG A 40 5.58 -8.95 -12.11
CA ARG A 40 6.83 -8.18 -12.03
C ARG A 40 6.97 -7.57 -10.64
N ARG A 41 8.12 -7.82 -10.01
CA ARG A 41 8.49 -7.21 -8.73
C ARG A 41 9.11 -5.84 -8.94
N ILE A 42 8.62 -4.87 -8.19
CA ILE A 42 9.02 -3.47 -8.28
C ILE A 42 9.31 -2.98 -6.88
N ASN A 43 10.45 -2.32 -6.69
CA ASN A 43 10.73 -1.59 -5.46
C ASN A 43 10.19 -0.17 -5.62
N ILE A 44 9.29 0.24 -4.73
CA ILE A 44 8.64 1.54 -4.75
C ILE A 44 8.71 2.20 -3.37
N ASN A 45 8.79 3.53 -3.36
CA ASN A 45 8.68 4.26 -2.10
C ASN A 45 7.25 4.19 -1.58
N CYS A 46 7.08 4.00 -0.26
CA CYS A 46 5.75 3.93 0.34
C CYS A 46 4.97 5.24 0.18
N ASN A 47 5.66 6.38 0.00
CA ASN A 47 5.01 7.66 -0.31
C ASN A 47 4.39 7.71 -1.72
N ASP A 48 4.90 6.91 -2.66
CA ASP A 48 4.37 6.81 -4.01
C ASP A 48 3.16 5.87 -4.09
N LEU A 49 2.94 5.06 -3.03
CA LEU A 49 1.74 4.27 -2.87
C LEU A 49 0.58 5.18 -2.48
N VAL A 50 -0.46 5.17 -3.30
CA VAL A 50 -1.65 5.97 -3.08
C VAL A 50 -2.46 5.29 -2.00
N GLU A 51 -2.61 5.97 -0.88
CA GLU A 51 -3.59 5.59 0.12
C GLU A 51 -4.94 5.88 -0.49
N GLN A 52 -5.77 4.87 -0.67
CA GLN A 52 -7.20 5.12 -0.59
C GLN A 52 -7.50 5.26 0.90
N PRO A 53 -7.72 6.48 1.44
CA PRO A 53 -8.32 6.61 2.75
C PRO A 53 -9.70 5.95 2.66
N GLN A 54 -9.80 4.69 3.08
CA GLN A 54 -11.08 4.05 3.30
C GLN A 54 -11.71 4.77 4.50
N LEU A 55 -12.54 5.74 4.13
CA LEU A 55 -13.42 6.59 4.89
C LEU A 55 -13.92 5.94 6.19
N HIS A 56 -13.45 6.40 7.35
CA HIS A 56 -14.19 6.34 8.60
C HIS A 56 -13.97 7.61 9.44
N THR A 57 -14.18 8.77 8.84
CA THR A 57 -14.55 9.97 9.60
C THR A 57 -16.07 9.99 9.73
N GLY A 58 -16.58 9.62 10.91
CA GLY A 58 -17.95 9.92 11.30
C GLY A 58 -18.87 8.71 11.41
N CYS A 59 -18.67 7.88 12.43
CA CYS A 59 -19.78 7.18 13.07
C CYS A 59 -19.94 7.68 14.52
N ASP A 60 -19.86 9.01 14.68
CA ASP A 60 -20.22 9.70 15.91
C ASP A 60 -21.64 10.26 15.75
N THR A 61 -22.65 9.41 15.93
CA THR A 61 -23.98 9.78 16.46
C THR A 61 -24.91 8.57 16.47
N TYR A 62 -25.03 7.91 17.62
CA TYR A 62 -26.27 7.24 18.01
C TYR A 62 -26.98 8.18 18.98
N TYR A 63 -28.06 8.81 18.53
CA TYR A 63 -29.06 9.47 19.37
C TYR A 63 -30.18 8.48 19.69
#